data_AF-A0A3D1B090-F1
#
_entry.id   AF-A0A3D1B090-F1
#
_cell.length_a   1.000
_cell.length_b   1.000
_cell.length_c   1.000
_cell.angle_alpha   90.00
_cell.angle_beta   90.00
_cell.angle_gamma   90.00
#
_symmetry.space_group_name_H-M   'P 1'
#
loop_
_entity.id
_entity.type
_entity.pdbx_description
1 polymer ?
#
loop_
_entity_poly.entity_id
_entity_poly.type
_entity_poly.pdbx_seq_one_letter_code
_entity_poly.pdbx_strand_id
1 'polypeptide(L)'
;MLQLWHAFAYMNLFVLTVPALCVWFFRRGTTQLRTHPGPLVGVCLAYVMTLSWVGGAALARYMLPATSVLIILSIAVLRVGAGIQWWSLAVAVSAAAFAITLNSYPPYHFALDDNLAYCDFIELQADGAHFLQETANSEPVLTAWPATDEFSQTYLGYTNRSLRTLSVPDFEPAALIQTTAKDSFQTAFVFSQRYEPLNTVFRPGRYLRVLAFWKRAQMEFFDQPPNLTPEAAATRLDAEIVWRETRGPLYAAVLEKRAVRDHPQQIR
;
A
#
# COMPACT_ATOMS: atom_id res chain seq x y z
N MET A 1 -16.60 3.53 -10.00
CA MET A 1 -17.20 2.73 -8.90
C MET A 1 -16.24 2.58 -7.70
N LEU A 2 -14.95 2.29 -7.91
CA LEU A 2 -13.95 2.31 -6.83
C LEU A 2 -13.81 3.65 -6.10
N GLN A 3 -13.94 4.79 -6.80
CA GLN A 3 -13.79 6.12 -6.18
C GLN A 3 -14.91 6.45 -5.19
N LEU A 4 -16.14 5.99 -5.45
CA LEU A 4 -17.24 6.10 -4.49
C LEU A 4 -16.99 5.21 -3.27
N TRP A 5 -16.41 4.02 -3.45
CA TRP A 5 -15.98 3.21 -2.31
C TRP A 5 -14.88 3.89 -1.49
N HIS A 6 -13.89 4.50 -2.16
CA HIS A 6 -12.85 5.27 -1.48
C HIS A 6 -13.41 6.52 -0.76
N ALA A 7 -14.49 7.11 -1.24
CA ALA A 7 -15.13 8.24 -0.57
C ALA A 7 -16.02 7.80 0.63
N PHE A 8 -16.75 6.69 0.50
CA PHE A 8 -17.79 6.31 1.46
C PHE A 8 -17.39 5.20 2.45
N ALA A 9 -16.41 4.36 2.13
CA ALA A 9 -16.06 3.16 2.88
C ALA A 9 -14.57 3.03 3.22
N TYR A 10 -13.71 3.92 2.71
CA TYR A 10 -12.28 3.95 2.98
C TYR A 10 -12.00 4.09 4.48
N MET A 11 -11.04 3.32 5.01
CA MET A 11 -10.70 3.25 6.44
C MET A 11 -11.91 3.09 7.38
N ASN A 12 -12.86 2.21 7.05
CA ASN A 12 -14.07 1.95 7.83
C ASN A 12 -15.01 3.16 8.00
N LEU A 13 -14.91 4.19 7.14
CA LEU A 13 -15.84 5.33 7.18
C LEU A 13 -17.30 4.93 6.97
N PHE A 14 -17.56 3.74 6.42
CA PHE A 14 -18.91 3.19 6.29
C PHE A 14 -19.65 3.08 7.63
N VAL A 15 -18.92 2.91 8.74
CA VAL A 15 -19.46 2.90 10.10
C VAL A 15 -20.15 4.23 10.43
N LEU A 16 -19.70 5.33 9.82
CA LEU A 16 -20.25 6.67 10.01
C LEU A 16 -21.23 7.04 8.87
N THR A 17 -20.89 6.75 7.62
CA THR A 17 -21.65 7.19 6.45
C THR A 17 -22.94 6.38 6.23
N VAL A 18 -22.95 5.08 6.51
CA VAL A 18 -24.15 4.24 6.34
C VAL A 18 -25.25 4.64 7.33
N PRO A 19 -25.00 4.78 8.64
CA PRO A 19 -26.01 5.27 9.57
C PRO A 19 -26.49 6.69 9.22
N ALA A 20 -25.59 7.58 8.80
CA ALA A 20 -25.95 8.93 8.40
C ALA A 20 -26.87 8.94 7.16
N LEU A 21 -26.57 8.13 6.14
CA LEU A 21 -27.41 7.98 4.96
C LEU A 21 -28.78 7.39 5.33
N CYS A 22 -28.84 6.36 6.17
CA CYS A 22 -30.11 5.79 6.64
C CYS A 22 -30.97 6.86 7.33
N VAL A 23 -30.40 7.61 8.27
CA VAL A 23 -31.10 8.70 8.96
C VAL A 23 -31.61 9.75 7.97
N TRP A 24 -30.79 10.13 7.00
CA TRP A 24 -31.18 11.10 5.98
C TRP A 24 -32.33 10.60 5.11
N PHE A 25 -32.28 9.36 4.62
CA PHE A 25 -33.35 8.79 3.80
C PHE A 25 -34.65 8.59 4.58
N PHE A 26 -34.59 8.08 5.82
CA PHE A 26 -35.79 7.82 6.62
C PHE A 26 -36.43 9.08 7.20
N ARG A 27 -35.66 10.16 7.43
CA ARG A 27 -36.18 11.41 8.05
C ARG A 27 -36.35 12.58 7.08
N ARG A 28 -36.17 12.35 5.77
CA ARG A 28 -36.38 13.32 4.67
C ARG A 28 -37.75 14.02 4.69
N GLY A 29 -38.77 13.44 5.33
CA GLY A 29 -40.12 14.02 5.46
C GLY A 29 -40.37 14.83 6.74
N THR A 30 -39.45 14.82 7.72
CA THR A 30 -39.61 15.57 8.97
C THR A 30 -38.88 16.91 8.87
N THR A 31 -39.61 18.00 9.07
CA THR A 31 -39.19 19.42 8.92
C THR A 31 -38.02 19.88 9.81
N GLN A 32 -37.39 18.99 10.57
CA GLN A 32 -36.30 19.32 11.50
C GLN A 32 -34.89 19.33 10.88
N LEU A 33 -34.68 18.73 9.71
CA LEU A 33 -33.38 18.80 9.02
C LEU A 33 -33.29 20.08 8.17
N ARG A 34 -33.20 21.24 8.84
CA ARG A 34 -32.97 22.56 8.21
C ARG A 34 -31.49 22.80 7.86
N THR A 35 -30.67 21.76 7.86
CA THR A 35 -29.37 21.79 7.19
C THR A 35 -29.64 21.58 5.70
N HIS A 36 -29.30 22.56 4.86
CA HIS A 36 -29.27 22.38 3.40
C HIS A 36 -27.87 21.84 3.02
N PRO A 37 -27.63 20.52 2.98
CA PRO A 37 -26.30 19.98 2.65
C PRO A 37 -25.95 20.13 1.16
N GLY A 38 -26.89 20.62 0.34
CA GLY A 38 -26.77 20.73 -1.11
C GLY A 38 -25.45 21.34 -1.60
N PRO A 39 -24.97 22.47 -1.03
CA PRO A 39 -23.70 23.07 -1.45
C PRO A 39 -22.50 22.19 -1.11
N LEU A 40 -22.44 21.61 0.09
CA LEU A 40 -21.32 20.75 0.52
C LEU A 40 -21.28 19.43 -0.25
N VAL A 41 -22.44 18.83 -0.50
CA VAL A 41 -22.57 17.64 -1.34
C VAL A 41 -22.18 17.98 -2.78
N GLY A 42 -22.62 19.14 -3.29
CA GLY A 42 -22.25 19.63 -4.61
C GLY A 42 -20.74 19.85 -4.77
N VAL A 43 -20.08 20.43 -3.75
CA VAL A 43 -18.62 20.59 -3.73
C VAL A 43 -17.91 19.24 -3.71
N CYS A 44 -18.35 18.29 -2.87
CA CYS A 44 -17.76 16.94 -2.85
C CYS A 44 -17.93 16.24 -4.20
N LEU A 45 -19.10 16.35 -4.81
CA LEU A 45 -19.43 15.68 -6.06
C LEU A 45 -18.68 16.31 -7.24
N ALA A 46 -18.58 17.64 -7.27
CA ALA A 46 -17.74 18.36 -8.22
C ALA A 46 -16.27 17.98 -8.06
N TYR A 47 -15.76 17.95 -6.82
CA TYR A 47 -14.38 17.57 -6.53
C TYR A 47 -14.06 16.14 -6.97
N VAL A 48 -14.93 15.17 -6.66
CA VAL A 48 -14.80 13.80 -7.12
C VAL A 48 -14.85 13.73 -8.65
N MET A 49 -15.79 14.41 -9.30
CA MET A 49 -15.89 14.44 -10.77
C MET A 49 -14.65 15.06 -11.42
N THR A 50 -14.12 16.15 -10.88
CA THR A 50 -12.89 16.77 -11.38
C THR A 50 -11.72 15.81 -11.26
N LEU A 51 -11.57 15.12 -10.13
CA LEU A 51 -10.50 14.14 -9.96
C LEU A 51 -10.70 12.89 -10.83
N SER A 52 -11.94 12.45 -11.06
CA SER A 52 -12.25 11.39 -12.03
C SER A 52 -11.91 11.79 -13.47
N TRP A 53 -12.08 13.07 -13.82
CA TRP A 53 -11.76 13.59 -15.15
C TRP A 53 -10.26 13.82 -15.34
N VAL A 54 -9.57 14.32 -14.31
CA VAL A 54 -8.16 14.73 -14.38
C VAL A 54 -7.19 13.57 -14.13
N GLY A 55 -7.58 12.52 -13.40
CA GLY A 55 -6.63 11.47 -13.01
C GLY A 55 -7.20 10.06 -13.01
N GLY A 56 -6.63 9.19 -13.84
CA GLY A 56 -6.90 7.74 -13.87
C GLY A 56 -6.44 6.97 -12.63
N ALA A 57 -5.67 7.59 -11.74
CA ALA A 57 -5.21 7.01 -10.47
C ALA A 57 -5.42 8.02 -9.33
N ALA A 58 -6.67 8.10 -8.85
CA ALA A 58 -6.98 8.91 -7.67
C ALA A 58 -6.44 8.20 -6.42
N LEU A 59 -5.17 8.45 -6.11
CA LEU A 59 -4.53 8.00 -4.88
C LEU A 59 -5.34 8.51 -3.67
N ALA A 60 -5.47 7.69 -2.63
CA ALA A 60 -6.38 7.98 -1.52
C ALA A 60 -6.09 9.31 -0.80
N ARG A 61 -4.83 9.78 -0.82
CA ARG A 61 -4.44 11.11 -0.34
C ARG A 61 -5.21 12.26 -0.98
N TYR A 62 -5.61 12.14 -2.25
CA TYR A 62 -6.41 13.17 -2.92
C TYR A 62 -7.86 13.20 -2.43
N MET A 63 -8.35 12.18 -1.74
CA MET A 63 -9.70 12.16 -1.18
C MET A 63 -9.78 12.79 0.21
N LEU A 64 -8.66 13.11 0.87
CA LEU A 64 -8.62 13.65 2.24
C LEU A 64 -9.58 14.85 2.45
N PRO A 65 -9.65 15.85 1.55
CA PRO A 65 -10.58 16.97 1.72
C PRO A 65 -12.05 16.54 1.65
N ALA A 66 -12.39 15.66 0.70
CA ALA A 66 -13.76 15.15 0.54
C ALA A 66 -14.18 14.30 1.73
N THR A 67 -13.28 13.44 2.22
CA THR A 67 -13.50 12.60 3.41
C THR A 67 -13.76 13.47 4.64
N SER A 68 -13.02 14.57 4.82
CA SER A 68 -13.21 15.50 5.93
C SER A 68 -14.62 16.12 5.92
N VAL A 69 -15.10 16.58 4.76
CA VAL A 69 -16.44 17.13 4.61
C VAL A 69 -17.51 16.06 4.84
N LEU A 70 -17.31 14.83 4.35
CA LEU A 70 -18.22 13.71 4.58
C LEU A 70 -18.31 13.33 6.06
N ILE A 71 -17.21 13.36 6.81
CA ILE A 71 -17.22 13.13 8.26
C ILE A 71 -18.07 14.19 8.96
N ILE A 72 -17.81 15.47 8.68
CA ILE A 72 -18.55 16.60 9.29
C ILE A 72 -20.04 16.49 8.96
N LEU A 73 -20.38 16.21 7.71
CA LEU A 73 -21.77 16.04 7.27
C LEU A 73 -22.44 14.86 7.96
N SER A 74 -21.75 13.72 8.05
CA SER A 74 -22.28 12.52 8.69
C SER A 74 -22.55 12.75 10.18
N ILE A 75 -21.63 13.44 10.88
CA ILE A 75 -21.81 13.83 12.28
C ILE A 75 -23.00 14.79 12.42
N ALA A 76 -23.11 15.79 11.55
CA ALA A 76 -24.21 16.76 11.59
C ALA A 76 -25.58 16.07 11.40
N VAL A 77 -25.67 15.15 10.44
CA VAL A 77 -26.89 14.37 10.17
C VAL A 77 -27.23 13.44 11.34
N LEU A 78 -26.24 12.77 11.94
CA LEU A 78 -26.49 11.89 13.09
C LEU A 78 -26.90 12.67 14.34
N ARG A 79 -26.26 13.82 14.61
CA ARG A 79 -26.57 14.65 15.79
C ARG A 79 -27.92 15.35 15.66
N VAL A 80 -28.15 16.05 14.55
CA VAL A 80 -29.34 16.89 14.35
C VAL A 80 -30.51 16.04 13.82
N GLY A 81 -30.23 15.18 12.84
CA GLY A 81 -31.24 14.40 12.15
C GLY A 81 -31.77 13.24 12.99
N ALA A 82 -30.92 12.48 13.68
CA ALA A 82 -31.38 11.32 14.44
C ALA A 82 -31.74 11.64 15.89
N GLY A 83 -31.29 12.77 16.45
CA GLY A 83 -31.44 13.09 17.87
C GLY A 83 -30.77 12.05 18.77
N ILE A 84 -29.75 11.36 18.26
CA ILE A 84 -29.07 10.27 18.98
C ILE A 84 -28.36 10.88 20.20
N GLN A 85 -28.92 10.61 21.38
CA GLN A 85 -28.38 11.07 22.66
C GLN A 85 -26.99 10.46 22.95
N TRP A 86 -26.66 9.33 22.30
CA TRP A 86 -25.41 8.57 22.43
C TRP A 86 -24.40 8.90 21.32
N TRP A 87 -24.42 10.11 20.77
CA TRP A 87 -23.54 10.49 19.65
C TRP A 87 -22.04 10.36 19.98
N SER A 88 -21.66 10.52 21.25
CA SER A 88 -20.30 10.28 21.74
C SER A 88 -19.85 8.83 21.54
N LEU A 89 -20.76 7.86 21.72
CA LEU A 89 -20.47 6.46 21.47
C LEU A 89 -20.29 6.18 19.99
N ALA A 90 -21.10 6.80 19.12
CA ALA A 90 -20.91 6.69 17.66
C ALA A 90 -19.52 7.22 17.23
N VAL A 91 -19.10 8.37 17.77
CA VAL A 91 -17.76 8.92 17.54
C VAL A 91 -16.67 7.98 18.07
N ALA A 92 -16.83 7.45 19.29
CA ALA A 92 -15.87 6.52 19.89
C ALA A 92 -15.74 5.23 19.07
N VAL A 93 -16.85 4.65 18.59
CA VAL A 93 -16.85 3.46 17.74
C VAL A 93 -16.19 3.75 16.39
N SER A 94 -16.47 4.91 15.78
CA SER A 94 -15.79 5.31 14.54
C SER A 94 -14.28 5.51 14.73
N ALA A 95 -13.87 6.16 15.82
CA ALA A 95 -12.46 6.33 16.16
C ALA A 95 -11.75 4.99 16.41
N ALA A 96 -12.40 4.07 17.12
CA ALA A 96 -11.88 2.72 17.33
C ALA A 96 -11.76 1.94 16.01
N ALA A 97 -12.79 1.99 15.14
CA ALA A 97 -12.76 1.34 13.84
C ALA A 97 -11.67 1.90 12.92
N PHE A 98 -11.44 3.21 12.97
CA PHE A 98 -10.33 3.88 12.27
C PHE A 98 -8.97 3.40 12.81
N ALA A 99 -8.77 3.43 14.13
CA ALA A 99 -7.53 3.00 14.77
C ALA A 99 -7.20 1.52 14.47
N ILE A 100 -8.20 0.65 14.48
CA ILE A 100 -8.02 -0.77 14.11
C ILE A 100 -7.56 -0.89 12.65
N THR A 101 -8.20 -0.16 11.73
CA THR A 101 -7.84 -0.21 10.30
C THR A 101 -6.46 0.35 10.02
N LEU A 102 -6.10 1.41 10.73
CA LEU A 102 -4.80 2.07 10.61
C LEU A 102 -3.65 1.13 10.99
N ASN A 103 -3.86 0.22 11.94
CA ASN A 103 -2.83 -0.67 12.48
C ASN A 103 -2.91 -2.12 11.97
N SER A 104 -3.98 -2.50 11.25
CA SER A 104 -4.19 -3.91 10.86
C SER A 104 -3.99 -4.12 9.36
N TYR A 105 -3.40 -5.25 8.98
CA TYR A 105 -3.33 -5.69 7.58
C TYR A 105 -4.66 -6.30 7.15
N PRO A 106 -5.36 -5.70 6.17
CA PRO A 106 -6.65 -6.19 5.73
C PRO A 106 -6.53 -7.51 4.94
N PRO A 107 -7.56 -8.37 4.92
CA PRO A 107 -7.55 -9.62 4.17
C PRO A 107 -7.76 -9.45 2.64
N TYR A 108 -7.46 -8.26 2.10
CA TYR A 108 -7.66 -7.87 0.70
C TYR A 108 -6.51 -6.97 0.22
N HIS A 109 -6.29 -6.89 -1.09
CA HIS A 109 -5.26 -6.01 -1.65
C HIS A 109 -5.55 -4.54 -1.37
N PHE A 110 -4.55 -3.80 -0.92
CA PHE A 110 -4.63 -2.38 -0.61
C PHE A 110 -3.30 -1.69 -0.96
N ALA A 111 -3.31 -0.37 -1.14
CA ALA A 111 -2.08 0.38 -1.38
C ALA A 111 -1.38 0.62 -0.03
N LEU A 112 -0.06 0.42 0.05
CA LEU A 112 0.68 0.53 1.31
C LEU A 112 0.42 1.88 2.00
N ASP A 113 0.28 2.95 1.22
CA ASP A 113 -0.06 4.32 1.64
C ASP A 113 -1.38 4.45 2.42
N ASP A 114 -2.25 3.43 2.43
CA ASP A 114 -3.58 3.52 3.05
C ASP A 114 -3.56 3.27 4.58
N ASN A 115 -2.49 2.74 5.15
CA ASN A 115 -2.37 2.49 6.59
C ASN A 115 -0.90 2.54 7.07
N LEU A 116 -0.63 2.16 8.32
CA LEU A 116 0.73 2.16 8.87
C LEU A 116 1.65 1.08 8.27
N ALA A 117 1.17 0.23 7.36
CA ALA A 117 2.06 -0.65 6.60
C ALA A 117 3.03 0.14 5.70
N TYR A 118 2.70 1.39 5.36
CA TYR A 118 3.66 2.27 4.72
C TYR A 118 4.87 2.55 5.62
N CYS A 119 4.68 2.73 6.93
CA CYS A 119 5.80 2.89 7.86
C CYS A 119 6.68 1.64 7.88
N ASP A 120 6.08 0.44 7.95
CA ASP A 120 6.83 -0.81 7.89
C ASP A 120 7.63 -0.95 6.57
N PHE A 121 7.04 -0.52 5.45
CA PHE A 121 7.71 -0.52 4.15
C PHE A 121 8.93 0.40 4.14
N ILE A 122 8.79 1.63 4.65
CA ILE A 122 9.88 2.62 4.71
C ILE A 122 11.00 2.14 5.65
N GLU A 123 10.64 1.57 6.80
CA GLU A 123 11.62 1.01 7.75
C GLU A 123 12.39 -0.15 7.12
N LEU A 124 11.72 -1.08 6.44
CA LEU A 124 12.39 -2.19 5.72
C LEU A 124 13.39 -1.70 4.66
N GLN A 125 13.04 -0.65 3.92
CA GLN A 125 13.94 -0.04 2.94
C GLN A 125 15.13 0.65 3.59
N ALA A 126 14.89 1.38 4.69
CA ALA A 126 15.93 2.06 5.45
C ALA A 126 16.91 1.07 6.10
N ASP A 127 16.40 0.00 6.71
CA ASP A 127 17.22 -1.05 7.32
C ASP A 127 18.08 -1.76 6.26
N GLY A 128 17.50 -2.04 5.09
CA GLY A 128 18.22 -2.58 3.93
C GLY A 128 19.29 -1.63 3.39
N ALA A 129 18.99 -0.33 3.31
CA ALA A 129 19.93 0.69 2.91
C ALA A 129 21.11 0.76 3.89
N HIS A 130 20.84 0.78 5.20
CA HIS A 130 21.86 0.77 6.25
C HIS A 130 22.77 -0.45 6.14
N PHE A 131 22.20 -1.65 5.97
CA PHE A 131 22.97 -2.87 5.77
C PHE A 131 23.90 -2.76 4.56
N LEU A 132 23.40 -2.30 3.41
CA LEU A 132 24.20 -2.11 2.19
C LEU A 132 25.28 -1.04 2.35
N GLN A 133 25.05 0.00 3.16
CA GLN A 133 26.09 0.97 3.49
C GLN A 133 27.21 0.38 4.35
N GLU A 134 26.99 -0.71 5.07
CA GLU A 134 28.06 -1.33 5.85
C GLU A 134 28.81 -2.38 5.05
N THR A 135 28.13 -3.04 4.11
CA THR A 135 28.65 -4.23 3.41
C THR A 135 29.01 -4.02 1.94
N ALA A 136 28.42 -3.05 1.23
CA ALA A 136 28.62 -2.92 -0.22
C ALA A 136 30.02 -2.38 -0.59
N ASN A 137 30.74 -3.15 -1.40
CA ASN A 137 32.11 -2.89 -1.85
C ASN A 137 32.20 -1.98 -3.10
N SER A 138 31.54 -0.82 -3.09
CA SER A 138 31.47 0.15 -4.21
C SER A 138 30.85 -0.34 -5.53
N GLU A 139 30.37 -1.58 -5.57
CA GLU A 139 29.70 -2.17 -6.71
C GLU A 139 28.24 -1.72 -6.81
N PRO A 140 27.66 -1.69 -8.04
CA PRO A 140 26.28 -1.29 -8.22
C PRO A 140 25.32 -2.33 -7.62
N VAL A 141 24.40 -1.86 -6.79
CA VAL A 141 23.31 -2.66 -6.22
C VAL A 141 22.17 -2.74 -7.23
N LEU A 142 21.81 -3.95 -7.63
CA LEU A 142 20.66 -4.22 -8.49
C LEU A 142 19.36 -4.06 -7.69
N THR A 143 18.47 -3.16 -8.09
CA THR A 143 17.17 -2.98 -7.41
C THR A 143 16.12 -2.34 -8.32
N ALA A 144 14.86 -2.31 -7.89
CA ALA A 144 13.77 -1.63 -8.56
C ALA A 144 13.44 -0.29 -7.88
N TRP A 145 12.72 0.59 -8.59
CA TRP A 145 12.12 1.77 -7.97
C TRP A 145 11.06 1.33 -6.93
N PRO A 146 10.94 2.00 -5.76
CA PRO A 146 11.58 3.25 -5.34
C PRO A 146 13.02 3.13 -4.78
N ALA A 147 13.47 1.93 -4.41
CA ALA A 147 14.77 1.73 -3.75
C ALA A 147 15.97 2.28 -4.56
N THR A 148 15.89 2.28 -5.89
CA THR A 148 16.90 2.93 -6.75
C THR A 148 17.13 4.40 -6.37
N ASP A 149 16.06 5.16 -6.14
CA ASP A 149 16.14 6.57 -5.77
C ASP A 149 16.53 6.71 -4.30
N GLU A 150 15.93 5.92 -3.41
CA GLU A 150 16.21 5.92 -1.97
C GLU A 150 17.70 5.69 -1.66
N PHE A 151 18.35 4.81 -2.43
CA PHE A 151 19.76 4.47 -2.22
C PHE A 151 20.73 5.43 -2.91
N SER A 152 20.34 6.00 -4.06
CA SER A 152 21.21 6.91 -4.82
C SER A 152 21.12 8.36 -4.33
N GLN A 153 19.96 8.79 -3.83
CA GLN A 153 19.66 10.18 -3.49
C GLN A 153 19.67 10.39 -1.97
N THR A 154 20.82 10.82 -1.43
CA THR A 154 21.03 10.97 0.02
C THR A 154 20.07 11.97 0.70
N TYR A 155 19.55 12.94 -0.04
CA TYR A 155 18.59 13.92 0.51
C TYR A 155 17.24 13.29 0.90
N LEU A 156 16.95 12.06 0.48
CA LEU A 156 15.79 11.29 0.90
C LEU A 156 15.93 10.70 2.31
N GLY A 157 17.14 10.68 2.88
CA GLY A 157 17.39 10.31 4.27
C GLY A 157 17.59 8.81 4.55
N TYR A 158 17.48 7.95 3.54
CA TYR A 158 17.73 6.50 3.69
C TYR A 158 19.22 6.16 3.77
N THR A 159 20.07 7.02 3.20
CA THR A 159 21.50 6.77 3.05
C THR A 159 22.32 8.01 3.40
N ASN A 160 23.36 7.84 4.23
CA ASN A 160 24.37 8.87 4.47
C ASN A 160 25.35 9.10 3.30
N ARG A 161 25.45 8.15 2.36
CA ARG A 161 26.30 8.20 1.17
C ARG A 161 25.55 7.57 0.00
N SER A 162 25.68 8.16 -1.18
CA SER A 162 25.05 7.67 -2.40
C SER A 162 25.59 6.28 -2.75
N LEU A 163 24.71 5.30 -2.86
CA LEU A 163 25.03 3.97 -3.38
C LEU A 163 24.85 3.97 -4.90
N ARG A 164 25.74 3.28 -5.61
CA ARG A 164 25.53 3.03 -7.04
C ARG A 164 24.40 2.03 -7.17
N THR A 165 23.38 2.36 -7.95
CA THR A 165 22.22 1.49 -8.16
C THR A 165 22.06 1.17 -9.63
N LEU A 166 21.66 -0.06 -9.93
CA LEU A 166 21.26 -0.47 -11.27
C LEU A 166 19.77 -0.80 -11.25
N SER A 167 18.99 0.02 -11.95
CA SER A 167 17.53 -0.06 -11.94
C SER A 167 17.02 -1.22 -12.79
N VAL A 168 16.14 -2.04 -12.24
CA VAL A 168 15.38 -3.07 -12.93
C VAL A 168 13.91 -2.68 -12.92
N PRO A 169 13.23 -2.61 -14.08
CA PRO A 169 11.79 -2.39 -14.13
C PRO A 169 11.05 -3.52 -13.41
N ASP A 170 10.36 -3.20 -12.32
CA ASP A 170 9.39 -4.04 -11.58
C ASP A 170 9.80 -5.50 -11.32
N PHE A 171 11.09 -5.75 -11.12
CA PHE A 171 11.66 -7.09 -10.99
C PHE A 171 11.18 -8.07 -12.08
N GLU A 172 10.91 -7.57 -13.29
CA GLU A 172 10.38 -8.39 -14.37
C GLU A 172 11.34 -9.54 -14.71
N PRO A 173 10.84 -10.76 -14.90
CA PRO A 173 11.70 -11.92 -15.17
C PRO A 173 12.63 -11.70 -16.37
N ALA A 174 12.14 -11.05 -17.43
CA ALA A 174 12.93 -10.75 -18.62
C ALA A 174 14.05 -9.75 -18.35
N ALA A 175 13.80 -8.74 -17.51
CA ALA A 175 14.78 -7.75 -17.13
C ALA A 175 15.87 -8.38 -16.25
N LEU A 176 15.49 -9.18 -15.25
CA LEU A 176 16.43 -9.92 -14.39
C LEU A 176 17.35 -10.83 -15.20
N ILE A 177 16.82 -11.58 -16.17
CA ILE A 177 17.62 -12.46 -17.05
C ILE A 177 18.63 -11.66 -17.87
N GLN A 178 18.22 -10.51 -18.44
CA GLN A 178 19.12 -9.65 -19.20
C GLN A 178 20.24 -9.07 -18.32
N THR A 179 19.96 -8.76 -17.06
CA THR A 179 20.96 -8.21 -16.14
C THR A 179 21.91 -9.28 -15.62
N THR A 180 21.42 -10.49 -15.33
CA THR A 180 22.27 -11.64 -15.00
C THR A 180 23.22 -11.97 -16.15
N ALA A 181 22.75 -11.95 -17.40
CA ALA A 181 23.57 -12.22 -18.58
C ALA A 181 24.68 -11.18 -18.83
N LYS A 182 24.54 -9.95 -18.31
CA LYS A 182 25.54 -8.89 -18.44
C LYS A 182 26.59 -8.90 -17.31
N ASP A 183 26.44 -9.78 -16.33
CA ASP A 183 27.29 -9.89 -15.14
C ASP A 183 27.59 -8.55 -14.45
N SER A 184 26.66 -7.60 -14.51
CA SER A 184 26.92 -6.19 -14.21
C SER A 184 26.74 -5.82 -12.73
N PHE A 185 26.49 -6.80 -11.86
CA PHE A 185 26.20 -6.60 -10.45
C PHE A 185 26.67 -7.82 -9.63
N GLN A 186 27.08 -7.58 -8.38
CA GLN A 186 27.32 -8.63 -7.39
C GLN A 186 26.27 -8.67 -6.29
N THR A 187 25.67 -7.53 -5.96
CA THR A 187 24.66 -7.40 -4.90
C THR A 187 23.32 -6.99 -5.49
N ALA A 188 22.24 -7.61 -5.05
CA ALA A 188 20.87 -7.26 -5.40
C ALA A 188 20.03 -7.00 -4.15
N PHE A 189 19.17 -5.99 -4.21
CA PHE A 189 18.19 -5.71 -3.18
C PHE A 189 16.79 -5.99 -3.72
N VAL A 190 16.05 -6.85 -3.01
CA VAL A 190 14.72 -7.31 -3.41
C VAL A 190 13.76 -7.06 -2.26
N PHE A 191 12.58 -6.53 -2.58
CA PHE A 191 11.59 -6.15 -1.58
C PHE A 191 10.18 -6.39 -2.09
N SER A 192 9.21 -6.36 -1.16
CA SER A 192 7.79 -6.42 -1.47
C SER A 192 7.33 -5.13 -2.14
N GLN A 193 7.04 -5.16 -3.44
CA GLN A 193 6.48 -3.99 -4.15
C GLN A 193 5.01 -3.74 -3.81
N ARG A 194 4.29 -4.78 -3.38
CA ARG A 194 2.89 -4.68 -2.96
C ARG A 194 2.61 -5.47 -1.69
N TYR A 195 1.49 -5.14 -1.06
CA TYR A 195 0.89 -6.03 -0.07
C TYR A 195 0.15 -7.18 -0.76
N GLU A 196 0.58 -8.40 -0.46
CA GLU A 196 -0.16 -9.62 -0.78
C GLU A 196 -0.79 -10.17 0.50
N PRO A 197 -2.12 -10.37 0.54
CA PRO A 197 -2.76 -10.92 1.73
C PRO A 197 -2.29 -12.36 1.96
N LEU A 198 -1.88 -12.66 3.21
CA LEU A 198 -1.52 -14.03 3.58
C LEU A 198 -2.64 -14.99 3.18
N ASN A 199 -2.24 -16.16 2.65
CA ASN A 199 -3.16 -17.27 2.36
C ASN A 199 -3.66 -17.91 3.67
N THR A 200 -4.35 -17.14 4.50
CA THR A 200 -4.93 -17.62 5.75
C THR A 200 -6.20 -18.41 5.45
N VAL A 201 -6.39 -19.53 6.16
CA VAL A 201 -7.55 -20.44 6.04
C VAL A 201 -8.89 -19.72 6.23
N PHE A 202 -8.91 -18.62 6.98
CA PHE A 202 -10.02 -17.68 7.09
C PHE A 202 -10.16 -16.78 5.86
N ARG A 203 -10.11 -17.32 4.64
CA ARG A 203 -10.50 -16.60 3.43
C ARG A 203 -12.00 -16.30 3.51
N PRO A 204 -12.44 -15.04 3.72
CA PRO A 204 -13.85 -14.68 3.59
C PRO A 204 -14.31 -14.88 2.13
N GLY A 205 -13.36 -14.95 1.19
CA GLY A 205 -13.60 -15.20 -0.23
C GLY A 205 -14.29 -16.54 -0.57
N ARG A 206 -14.34 -17.53 0.35
CA ARG A 206 -15.16 -18.74 0.13
C ARG A 206 -16.65 -18.49 0.41
N TYR A 207 -16.97 -17.54 1.29
CA TYR A 207 -18.34 -17.24 1.72
C TYR A 207 -18.92 -16.01 1.02
N LEU A 208 -18.08 -15.02 0.66
CA LEU A 208 -18.50 -13.83 -0.06
C LEU A 208 -18.36 -14.04 -1.57
N ARG A 209 -19.29 -14.79 -2.17
CA ARG A 209 -19.45 -14.88 -3.63
C ARG A 209 -19.78 -13.50 -4.25
N VAL A 210 -20.29 -12.55 -3.44
CA VAL A 210 -20.49 -11.13 -3.74
C VAL A 210 -19.16 -10.37 -3.97
N LEU A 211 -18.04 -10.87 -3.42
CA LEU A 211 -16.70 -10.30 -3.61
C LEU A 211 -16.05 -10.68 -4.96
N ALA A 212 -16.66 -11.52 -5.81
CA ALA A 212 -16.07 -11.87 -7.10
C ALA A 212 -15.99 -10.66 -8.06
N PHE A 213 -17.01 -9.80 -8.03
CA PHE A 213 -16.99 -8.50 -8.72
C PHE A 213 -15.90 -7.60 -8.14
N TRP A 214 -15.79 -7.55 -6.81
CA TRP A 214 -14.77 -6.78 -6.08
C TRP A 214 -13.35 -7.26 -6.36
N LYS A 215 -13.15 -8.58 -6.47
CA LYS A 215 -11.90 -9.21 -6.84
C LYS A 215 -11.50 -8.85 -8.27
N ARG A 216 -12.46 -8.85 -9.22
CA ARG A 216 -12.20 -8.38 -10.60
C ARG A 216 -11.83 -6.90 -10.63
N ALA A 217 -12.58 -6.06 -9.90
CA ALA A 217 -12.30 -4.64 -9.83
C ALA A 217 -10.95 -4.33 -9.15
N GLN A 218 -10.53 -5.15 -8.17
CA GLN A 218 -9.18 -5.09 -7.60
C GLN A 218 -8.12 -5.57 -8.58
N MET A 219 -8.35 -6.67 -9.29
CA MET A 219 -7.39 -7.19 -10.28
C MET A 219 -7.17 -6.16 -11.39
N GLU A 220 -8.21 -5.46 -11.86
CA GLU A 220 -8.09 -4.42 -12.91
C GLU A 220 -7.32 -3.17 -12.46
N PHE A 221 -7.41 -2.78 -11.18
CA PHE A 221 -6.69 -1.62 -10.64
C PHE A 221 -5.28 -1.94 -10.13
N PHE A 222 -5.04 -3.17 -9.71
CA PHE A 222 -3.75 -3.63 -9.16
C PHE A 222 -3.07 -4.65 -10.09
N ASP A 223 -3.38 -4.66 -11.40
CA ASP A 223 -2.85 -5.59 -12.40
C ASP A 223 -1.36 -5.31 -12.67
N GLN A 224 -0.51 -5.73 -11.75
CA GLN A 224 0.92 -5.84 -11.99
C GLN A 224 1.41 -7.21 -11.47
N PRO A 225 2.58 -7.69 -11.90
CA PRO A 225 3.04 -9.03 -11.59
C PRO A 225 3.13 -9.28 -10.06
N PRO A 226 2.99 -10.55 -9.62
CA PRO A 226 3.11 -10.93 -8.22
C PRO A 226 4.50 -10.62 -7.68
N ASN A 227 4.60 -10.37 -6.38
CA ASN A 227 5.87 -10.06 -5.74
C ASN A 227 6.87 -11.20 -5.94
N LEU A 228 8.12 -10.84 -6.24
CA LEU A 228 9.21 -11.81 -6.32
C LEU A 228 9.71 -12.15 -4.91
N THR A 229 9.50 -13.39 -4.47
CA THR A 229 10.00 -13.81 -3.14
C THR A 229 11.53 -13.80 -3.10
N PRO A 230 12.16 -13.57 -1.94
CA PRO A 230 13.62 -13.55 -1.83
C PRO A 230 14.26 -14.84 -2.32
N GLU A 231 13.60 -15.99 -2.10
CA GLU A 231 14.08 -17.31 -2.50
C GLU A 231 13.98 -17.51 -4.02
N ALA A 232 12.89 -17.03 -4.64
CA ALA A 232 12.72 -17.06 -6.08
C ALA A 232 13.72 -16.13 -6.77
N ALA A 233 13.99 -14.96 -6.18
CA ALA A 233 15.03 -14.05 -6.65
C ALA A 233 16.43 -14.67 -6.53
N ALA A 234 16.79 -15.21 -5.36
CA ALA A 234 18.05 -15.89 -5.11
C ALA A 234 18.30 -17.02 -6.12
N THR A 235 17.29 -17.84 -6.39
CA THR A 235 17.38 -18.94 -7.37
C THR A 235 17.56 -18.43 -8.79
N ARG A 236 16.89 -17.32 -9.18
CA ARG A 236 16.99 -16.75 -10.53
C ARG A 236 18.31 -16.01 -10.78
N LEU A 237 18.90 -15.44 -9.74
CA LEU A 237 20.13 -14.65 -9.81
C LEU A 237 21.39 -15.48 -9.49
N ASP A 238 21.22 -16.78 -9.18
CA ASP A 238 22.28 -17.64 -8.63
C ASP A 238 23.02 -16.97 -7.45
N ALA A 239 22.22 -16.42 -6.55
CA ALA A 239 22.67 -15.60 -5.43
C ALA A 239 22.26 -16.23 -4.09
N GLU A 240 22.95 -15.84 -3.04
CA GLU A 240 22.68 -16.23 -1.66
C GLU A 240 22.08 -15.06 -0.89
N ILE A 241 21.11 -15.36 -0.02
CA ILE A 241 20.48 -14.34 0.84
C ILE A 241 21.44 -14.05 2.00
N VAL A 242 22.04 -12.87 2.01
CA VAL A 242 22.98 -12.44 3.07
C VAL A 242 22.28 -11.65 4.18
N TRP A 243 21.17 -10.98 3.84
CA TRP A 243 20.34 -10.28 4.80
C TRP A 243 18.87 -10.40 4.40
N ARG A 244 18.01 -10.52 5.40
CA ARG A 244 16.56 -10.58 5.23
C ARG A 244 15.89 -10.01 6.46
N GLU A 245 14.91 -9.16 6.21
CA GLU A 245 14.01 -8.67 7.24
C GLU A 245 12.55 -8.78 6.79
N THR A 246 11.67 -9.01 7.75
CA THR A 246 10.24 -9.15 7.53
C THR A 246 9.47 -8.34 8.57
N ARG A 247 8.57 -7.47 8.12
CA ARG A 247 7.65 -6.71 8.96
C ARG A 247 6.22 -7.03 8.54
N GLY A 248 5.57 -7.89 9.35
CA GLY A 248 4.27 -8.47 9.03
C GLY A 248 4.29 -9.23 7.69
N PRO A 249 3.47 -8.82 6.70
CA PRO A 249 3.40 -9.43 5.37
C PRO A 249 4.48 -8.93 4.40
N LEU A 250 5.22 -7.86 4.76
CA LEU A 250 6.22 -7.24 3.92
C LEU A 250 7.61 -7.80 4.22
N TYR A 251 8.47 -7.81 3.21
CA TYR A 251 9.84 -8.27 3.31
C TYR A 251 10.79 -7.42 2.47
N ALA A 252 12.04 -7.41 2.90
CA ALA A 252 13.19 -6.93 2.15
C ALA A 252 14.36 -7.91 2.34
N ALA A 253 15.19 -8.06 1.31
CA ALA A 253 16.33 -8.96 1.33
C ALA A 253 17.47 -8.42 0.46
N VAL A 254 18.70 -8.66 0.92
CA VAL A 254 19.93 -8.42 0.17
C VAL A 254 20.46 -9.78 -0.26
N LEU A 255 20.76 -9.88 -1.54
CA LEU A 255 21.28 -11.05 -2.21
C LEU A 255 22.68 -10.74 -2.70
N GLU A 256 23.61 -11.67 -2.52
CA GLU A 256 24.95 -11.58 -3.11
C GLU A 256 25.17 -12.76 -4.05
N LYS A 257 25.71 -12.51 -5.23
CA LYS A 257 26.09 -13.58 -6.15
C LYS A 257 27.02 -14.55 -5.47
N ARG A 258 26.76 -15.84 -5.66
CA ARG A 258 27.64 -16.87 -5.12
C ARG A 258 28.96 -16.76 -5.86
N ALA A 259 30.02 -16.33 -5.16
CA ALA A 259 31.36 -16.33 -5.74
C ALA A 259 31.65 -17.73 -6.29
N VAL A 260 32.03 -17.81 -7.56
CA VAL A 260 32.55 -19.05 -8.14
C VAL A 260 33.74 -19.43 -7.27
N ARG A 261 33.56 -20.43 -6.42
CA ARG A 261 34.65 -20.99 -5.62
C ARG A 261 35.56 -21.69 -6.62
N ASP A 262 36.51 -20.95 -7.18
CA ASP A 262 37.67 -21.51 -7.87
C ASP A 262 38.24 -22.56 -6.93
N HIS A 263 38.03 -23.83 -7.26
CA HIS A 263 38.90 -24.88 -6.78
C HIS A 263 40.24 -24.62 -7.46
N PRO A 264 41.30 -24.18 -6.76
CA PRO A 264 42.62 -24.37 -7.31
C PRO A 264 42.79 -25.88 -7.44
N GLN A 265 42.80 -26.37 -8.68
CA GLN A 265 43.34 -27.67 -8.98
C GLN A 265 44.77 -27.69 -8.44
N GLN A 266 44.97 -28.35 -7.30
CA GLN A 266 46.29 -28.84 -6.94
C GLN A 266 46.55 -30.05 -7.84
N ILE A 267 47.07 -29.74 -9.03
CA ILE A 267 47.97 -30.64 -9.74
C ILE A 267 49.26 -30.66 -8.91
N ARG A 268 49.49 -31.77 -8.21
CA ARG A 268 50.81 -32.40 -8.08
C ARG A 268 50.69 -33.81 -7.53
#